data_AF-A0A2W4QFE7-F1
#
_entry.id   AF-A0A2W4QFE7-F1
#
_cell.length_a   1.000
_cell.length_b   1.000
_cell.length_c   1.000
_cell.angle_alpha   90.00
_cell.angle_beta   90.00
_cell.angle_gamma   90.00
#
_symmetry.space_group_name_H-M   'P 1'
#
loop_
_entity.id
_entity.type
_entity.pdbx_description
1 polymer ?
#
loop_
_entity_poly.entity_id
_entity_poly.type
_entity_poly.pdbx_seq_one_letter_code
_entity_poly.pdbx_strand_id
1 'polypeptide(L)'
;MFSTAGAGVKTNLLFFTKGKKTERIGYYDLAQVKTGKKKSPMTLAHFGWGPNGEILDDAALPTSLVMDWREQEGNADKPFPSFAKMLAKRGTSSGESDFSWMVDFSARRAKAHEDMSPHLDEVGKLKIEAVSLKEELAKLKKAKASEEEISKCRAALDVVERAGREAQAKADAIDAACYDLKAVNPRARVEQDTRTTEEVLESIAKHGRTVDGALARLKQLMDESQ
;
A
#
# COMPACT_ATOMS: atom_id res chain seq x y z
N MET A 1 -1.09 -17.46 -9.00
CA MET A 1 -2.49 -17.07 -8.74
C MET A 1 -2.45 -15.76 -7.95
N PHE A 2 -2.67 -14.63 -8.60
CA PHE A 2 -2.86 -13.32 -7.96
C PHE A 2 -4.03 -12.65 -8.69
N SER A 3 -5.25 -13.17 -8.50
CA SER A 3 -6.43 -12.76 -9.27
C SER A 3 -7.49 -12.06 -8.42
N THR A 4 -7.17 -11.67 -7.18
CA THR A 4 -8.15 -11.10 -6.24
C THR A 4 -7.72 -9.82 -5.53
N ALA A 5 -6.75 -9.08 -6.07
CA ALA A 5 -6.51 -7.70 -5.64
C ALA A 5 -7.22 -6.74 -6.61
N GLY A 6 -8.41 -6.28 -6.23
CA GLY A 6 -9.12 -5.20 -6.92
C GLY A 6 -8.29 -3.92 -6.93
N ALA A 7 -8.28 -3.24 -8.08
CA ALA A 7 -7.41 -2.13 -8.49
C ALA A 7 -6.02 -2.58 -8.98
N GLY A 8 -5.89 -2.74 -10.30
CA GLY A 8 -4.60 -2.95 -10.97
C GLY A 8 -3.73 -1.70 -10.84
N VAL A 9 -2.91 -1.63 -9.79
CA VAL A 9 -1.84 -0.65 -9.68
C VAL A 9 -0.77 -1.03 -10.71
N LYS A 10 -0.36 -0.07 -11.55
CA LYS A 10 0.72 -0.27 -12.54
C LYS A 10 2.06 -0.40 -11.81
N THR A 11 2.33 -1.58 -11.26
CA THR A 11 3.54 -1.87 -10.47
C THR A 11 4.45 -2.80 -11.24
N ASN A 12 5.73 -2.44 -11.33
CA ASN A 12 6.76 -3.35 -11.82
C ASN A 12 7.35 -4.11 -10.62
N LEU A 13 7.18 -5.44 -10.60
CA LEU A 13 7.75 -6.30 -9.58
C LEU A 13 9.03 -6.95 -10.11
N LEU A 14 10.14 -6.71 -9.44
CA LEU A 14 11.43 -7.33 -9.77
C LEU A 14 11.76 -8.38 -8.71
N PHE A 15 11.93 -9.63 -9.14
CA PHE A 15 12.28 -10.75 -8.26
C PHE A 15 13.74 -11.14 -8.47
N PHE A 16 14.48 -11.25 -7.37
CA PHE A 16 15.85 -11.73 -7.36
C PHE A 16 15.90 -13.05 -6.57
N THR A 17 16.33 -14.13 -7.22
CA THR A 17 16.43 -15.45 -6.56
C THR A 17 17.84 -15.63 -5.99
N LYS A 18 17.93 -15.70 -4.65
CA LYS A 18 19.20 -15.96 -3.93
C LYS A 18 19.11 -17.16 -2.99
N GLY A 19 18.09 -18.00 -3.14
CA GLY A 19 17.88 -19.22 -2.33
C GLY A 19 17.57 -18.99 -0.85
N LYS A 20 17.38 -17.73 -0.41
CA LYS A 20 17.01 -17.36 0.97
C LYS A 20 15.66 -16.64 0.96
N LYS A 21 14.95 -16.69 2.10
CA LYS A 21 13.69 -15.95 2.27
C LYS A 21 13.96 -14.44 2.14
N THR A 22 13.05 -13.72 1.49
CA THR A 22 13.09 -12.26 1.45
C THR A 22 12.96 -11.70 2.87
N GLU A 23 13.90 -10.86 3.27
CA GLU A 23 13.90 -10.19 4.59
C GLU A 23 13.44 -8.74 4.48
N ARG A 24 13.73 -8.08 3.37
CA ARG A 24 13.39 -6.68 3.13
C ARG A 24 12.90 -6.47 1.72
N ILE A 25 11.99 -5.52 1.55
CA ILE A 25 11.43 -5.13 0.24
C ILE A 25 11.70 -3.64 0.07
N GLY A 26 12.35 -3.26 -1.03
CA GLY A 26 12.55 -1.87 -1.41
C GLY A 26 11.44 -1.41 -2.34
N TYR A 27 10.84 -0.28 -2.02
CA TYR A 27 9.85 0.39 -2.84
C TYR A 27 10.42 1.68 -3.41
N TYR A 28 10.03 1.99 -4.63
CA TYR A 28 10.29 3.27 -5.25
C TYR A 28 9.02 3.78 -5.93
N ASP A 29 8.59 4.98 -5.56
CA ASP A 29 7.36 5.61 -6.03
C ASP A 29 7.61 6.46 -7.29
N LEU A 30 6.78 6.18 -8.30
CA LEU A 30 6.75 6.89 -9.57
C LEU A 30 5.32 7.38 -9.88
N ALA A 31 4.43 7.43 -8.89
CA ALA A 31 3.03 7.83 -9.07
C ALA A 31 2.89 9.25 -9.62
N GLN A 32 3.84 10.14 -9.34
CA GLN A 32 3.90 11.50 -9.89
C GLN A 32 4.20 11.51 -11.40
N VAL A 33 4.86 10.47 -11.93
CA VAL A 33 5.30 10.45 -13.32
C VAL A 33 4.15 10.06 -14.26
N LYS A 34 3.63 11.05 -14.98
CA LYS A 34 2.59 10.84 -16.00
C LYS A 34 3.21 10.30 -17.29
N THR A 35 2.99 9.02 -17.57
CA THR A 35 3.46 8.38 -18.80
C THR A 35 2.34 8.24 -19.84
N GLY A 36 2.68 8.49 -21.11
CA GLY A 36 1.77 8.38 -22.24
C GLY A 36 2.46 7.75 -23.44
N LYS A 37 1.83 6.74 -24.07
CA LYS A 37 2.44 5.91 -25.14
C LYS A 37 3.07 6.68 -26.30
N LYS A 38 2.56 7.87 -26.63
CA LYS A 38 3.04 8.68 -27.77
C LYS A 38 3.77 9.96 -27.39
N LYS A 39 3.40 10.62 -26.27
CA LYS A 39 3.92 11.95 -25.90
C LYS A 39 4.98 11.92 -24.79
N SER A 40 4.99 10.88 -23.96
CA SER A 40 5.92 10.77 -22.82
C SER A 40 6.12 9.29 -22.45
N PRO A 41 6.87 8.52 -23.27
CA PRO A 41 7.19 7.14 -22.93
C PRO A 41 8.14 7.10 -21.72
N MET A 42 7.99 6.07 -20.88
CA MET A 42 8.93 5.81 -19.80
C MET A 42 10.29 5.38 -20.39
N THR A 43 11.38 5.96 -19.89
CA THR A 43 12.75 5.71 -20.35
C THR A 43 13.69 5.41 -19.18
N LEU A 44 14.91 4.91 -19.44
CA LEU A 44 15.93 4.70 -18.40
C LEU A 44 16.23 5.96 -17.59
N ALA A 45 16.15 7.14 -18.21
CA ALA A 45 16.38 8.41 -17.53
C ALA A 45 15.35 8.69 -16.42
N HIS A 46 14.13 8.15 -16.52
CA HIS A 46 13.13 8.25 -15.44
C HIS A 46 13.52 7.47 -14.18
N PHE A 47 14.39 6.47 -14.35
CA PHE A 47 14.98 5.71 -13.25
C PHE A 47 16.34 6.27 -12.82
N GLY A 48 16.83 7.32 -13.48
CA GLY A 48 18.13 7.94 -13.20
C GLY A 48 19.33 7.29 -13.89
N TRP A 49 19.10 6.47 -14.92
CA TRP A 49 20.17 5.88 -15.72
C TRP A 49 20.28 6.47 -17.11
N GLY A 50 21.52 6.66 -17.55
CA GLY A 50 21.83 6.96 -18.94
C GLY A 50 21.82 5.70 -19.81
N PRO A 51 22.03 5.86 -21.13
CA PRO A 51 21.99 4.75 -22.08
C PRO A 51 23.03 3.65 -21.81
N ASN A 52 24.11 3.95 -21.09
CA ASN A 52 25.17 3.00 -20.78
C ASN A 52 25.09 2.47 -19.33
N GLY A 53 24.01 2.78 -18.60
CA GLY A 53 23.81 2.38 -17.20
C GLY A 53 24.55 3.26 -16.18
N GLU A 54 25.11 4.38 -16.61
CA GLU A 54 25.66 5.42 -15.74
C GLU A 54 24.55 6.12 -14.95
N ILE A 55 24.86 6.58 -13.74
CA ILE A 55 23.93 7.36 -12.93
C ILE A 55 23.91 8.80 -13.46
N LEU A 56 22.72 9.30 -13.78
CA LEU A 56 22.53 10.65 -14.29
C LEU A 56 22.54 11.70 -13.17
N ASP A 57 23.11 12.85 -13.48
CA ASP A 57 22.95 14.08 -12.72
C ASP A 57 21.57 14.70 -12.94
N ASP A 58 21.15 15.56 -12.01
CA ASP A 58 19.80 16.13 -12.00
C ASP A 58 19.48 16.97 -13.22
N ALA A 59 20.49 17.57 -13.86
CA ALA A 59 20.32 18.33 -15.10
C ALA A 59 20.01 17.44 -16.31
N ALA A 60 20.39 16.16 -16.25
CA ALA A 60 20.13 15.16 -17.30
C ALA A 60 18.87 14.32 -17.03
N LEU A 61 18.19 14.54 -15.89
CA LEU A 61 16.92 13.87 -15.58
C LEU A 61 15.76 14.52 -16.33
N PRO A 62 14.70 13.74 -16.68
CA PRO A 62 13.51 14.30 -17.29
C PRO A 62 12.85 15.37 -16.41
N THR A 63 12.45 16.50 -16.99
CA THR A 63 11.77 17.58 -16.24
C THR A 63 10.51 17.09 -15.54
N SER A 64 9.76 16.20 -16.17
CA SER A 64 8.55 15.56 -15.60
C SER A 64 8.81 14.70 -14.37
N LEU A 65 10.07 14.39 -14.06
CA LEU A 65 10.47 13.66 -12.86
C LEU A 65 10.87 14.61 -11.73
N VAL A 66 11.49 15.74 -12.06
CA VAL A 66 12.18 16.61 -11.08
C VAL A 66 11.46 17.93 -10.79
N MET A 67 10.51 18.37 -11.62
CA MET A 67 9.86 19.68 -11.51
C MET A 67 9.21 19.87 -10.13
N ASP A 68 8.21 19.04 -9.80
CA ASP A 68 7.48 19.12 -8.54
C ASP A 68 8.42 19.00 -7.32
N TRP A 69 9.45 18.15 -7.41
CA TRP A 69 10.45 18.00 -6.35
C TRP A 69 11.23 19.28 -6.07
N ARG A 70 11.61 20.01 -7.11
CA ARG A 70 12.40 21.26 -6.97
C ARG A 70 11.55 22.43 -6.47
N GLU A 71 10.26 22.43 -6.79
CA GLU A 71 9.31 23.45 -6.34
C GLU A 71 8.94 23.29 -4.86
N GLN A 72 9.12 22.09 -4.29
CA GLN A 72 8.88 21.84 -2.87
C GLN A 72 9.86 22.59 -1.96
N GLU A 73 9.30 23.14 -0.88
CA GLU A 73 10.06 23.89 0.12
C GLU A 73 11.20 23.05 0.72
N GLY A 74 12.41 23.62 0.68
CA GLY A 74 13.62 22.98 1.22
C GLY A 74 14.28 21.95 0.29
N ASN A 75 13.83 21.80 -0.96
CA ASN A 75 14.44 20.89 -1.94
C ASN A 75 15.22 21.60 -3.07
N ALA A 76 15.17 22.93 -3.15
CA ALA A 76 15.81 23.71 -4.23
C ALA A 76 17.28 23.34 -4.49
N ASP A 77 18.07 23.13 -3.41
CA ASP A 77 19.50 22.78 -3.50
C ASP A 77 19.78 21.28 -3.25
N LYS A 78 18.75 20.45 -3.10
CA LYS A 78 18.91 19.02 -2.81
C LYS A 78 18.93 18.20 -4.09
N PRO A 79 19.83 17.21 -4.20
CA PRO A 79 19.82 16.32 -5.33
C PRO A 79 18.53 15.50 -5.36
N PHE A 80 17.95 15.34 -6.54
CA PHE A 80 16.78 14.50 -6.75
C PHE A 80 17.12 13.05 -6.39
N PRO A 81 16.33 12.41 -5.52
CA PRO A 81 16.59 11.04 -5.05
C PRO A 81 16.13 10.01 -6.09
N SER A 82 16.77 10.00 -7.26
CA SER A 82 16.43 9.06 -8.35
C SER A 82 16.58 7.60 -7.93
N PHE A 83 15.82 6.71 -8.59
CA PHE A 83 15.89 5.27 -8.31
C PHE A 83 17.32 4.73 -8.39
N ALA A 84 18.11 5.11 -9.40
CA ALA A 84 19.51 4.72 -9.55
C ALA A 84 20.37 5.13 -8.34
N LYS A 85 20.20 6.37 -7.84
CA LYS A 85 20.92 6.88 -6.65
C LYS A 85 20.49 6.15 -5.38
N MET A 86 19.19 5.88 -5.23
CA MET A 86 18.64 5.20 -4.06
C MET A 86 18.99 3.71 -4.04
N LEU A 87 19.01 3.05 -5.21
CA LEU A 87 19.31 1.63 -5.33
C LEU A 87 20.70 1.28 -4.80
N ALA A 88 21.69 2.15 -5.03
CA ALA A 88 23.05 1.99 -4.51
C ALA A 88 23.12 2.07 -2.98
N LYS A 89 22.17 2.78 -2.34
CA LYS A 89 22.12 3.05 -0.90
C LYS A 89 21.03 2.25 -0.17
N ARG A 90 20.37 1.32 -0.86
CA ARG A 90 19.24 0.54 -0.32
C ARG A 90 19.60 -0.12 1.03
N GLY A 91 18.68 -0.03 1.99
CA GLY A 91 18.88 -0.57 3.34
C GLY A 91 19.75 0.29 4.26
N THR A 92 20.11 1.50 3.84
CA THR A 92 20.72 2.53 4.70
C THR A 92 19.78 3.73 4.83
N SER A 93 19.94 4.54 5.88
CA SER A 93 19.15 5.77 6.06
C SER A 93 19.30 6.76 4.90
N SER A 94 20.44 6.75 4.20
CA SER A 94 20.69 7.62 3.04
C SER A 94 20.07 7.13 1.73
N GLY A 95 19.48 5.92 1.72
CA GLY A 95 18.70 5.38 0.60
C GLY A 95 17.19 5.55 0.76
N GLU A 96 16.78 6.20 1.85
CA GLU A 96 15.38 6.50 2.15
C GLU A 96 15.07 7.96 1.73
N SER A 97 13.93 8.16 1.08
CA SER A 97 13.48 9.47 0.60
C SER A 97 11.96 9.51 0.49
N ASP A 98 11.41 10.63 0.04
CA ASP A 98 9.98 10.80 -0.19
C ASP A 98 9.44 9.85 -1.28
N PHE A 99 10.33 9.25 -2.08
CA PHE A 99 9.99 8.27 -3.11
C PHE A 99 10.53 6.86 -2.82
N SER A 100 11.50 6.70 -1.92
CA SER A 100 12.20 5.44 -1.69
C SER A 100 12.10 5.03 -0.23
N TRP A 101 11.58 3.82 0.04
CA TRP A 101 11.56 3.28 1.39
C TRP A 101 11.74 1.77 1.41
N MET A 102 12.26 1.28 2.52
CA MET A 102 12.40 -0.13 2.81
C MET A 102 11.32 -0.59 3.79
N VAL A 103 10.76 -1.77 3.51
CA VAL A 103 9.90 -2.49 4.44
C VAL A 103 10.67 -3.68 4.99
N ASP A 104 10.71 -3.80 6.32
CA ASP A 104 11.23 -5.00 6.99
C ASP A 104 10.16 -6.10 6.94
N PHE A 105 10.32 -7.01 5.99
CA PHE A 105 9.39 -8.09 5.76
C PHE A 105 9.55 -9.21 6.79
N SER A 106 10.75 -9.38 7.34
CA SER A 106 10.99 -10.32 8.43
C SER A 106 10.26 -9.89 9.69
N ALA A 107 10.34 -8.61 10.07
CA ALA A 107 9.60 -8.06 11.20
C ALA A 107 8.09 -8.15 10.97
N ARG A 108 7.61 -7.84 9.75
CA ARG A 108 6.19 -8.00 9.40
C ARG A 108 5.70 -9.43 9.57
N ARG A 109 6.47 -10.42 9.12
CA ARG A 109 6.14 -11.85 9.32
C ARG A 109 6.18 -12.26 10.79
N ALA A 110 7.17 -11.78 11.55
CA ALA A 110 7.26 -12.08 12.98
C ALA A 110 6.02 -11.57 13.71
N LYS A 111 5.61 -10.32 13.45
CA LYS A 111 4.38 -9.75 13.98
C LYS A 111 3.13 -10.52 13.55
N ALA A 112 3.01 -10.87 12.27
CA ALA A 112 1.89 -11.68 11.79
C ALA A 112 1.80 -13.02 12.54
N HIS A 113 2.93 -13.67 12.81
CA HIS A 113 2.97 -14.91 13.58
C HIS A 113 2.54 -14.70 15.05
N GLU A 114 2.97 -13.61 15.68
CA GLU A 114 2.51 -13.23 17.03
C GLU A 114 0.99 -13.01 17.06
N ASP A 115 0.46 -12.27 16.09
CA ASP A 115 -0.97 -11.97 15.96
C ASP A 115 -1.81 -13.24 15.65
N MET A 116 -1.24 -14.21 14.93
CA MET A 116 -1.87 -15.52 14.67
C MET A 116 -1.91 -16.43 15.89
N SER A 117 -0.95 -16.31 16.82
CA SER A 117 -0.78 -17.21 17.96
C SER A 117 -2.08 -17.49 18.73
N PRO A 118 -2.86 -16.49 19.18
CA PRO A 118 -4.10 -16.75 19.93
C PRO A 118 -5.15 -17.53 19.12
N HIS A 119 -5.24 -17.28 17.82
CA HIS A 119 -6.18 -17.99 16.95
C HIS A 119 -5.73 -19.43 16.70
N LEU A 120 -4.43 -19.68 16.56
CA LEU A 120 -3.89 -21.03 16.42
C LEU A 120 -4.05 -21.84 17.71
N ASP A 121 -3.88 -21.21 18.88
CA ASP A 121 -4.13 -21.84 20.18
C ASP A 121 -5.62 -22.20 20.34
N GLU A 122 -6.52 -21.30 19.93
CA GLU A 122 -7.97 -21.55 19.90
C GLU A 122 -8.33 -22.71 18.97
N VAL A 123 -7.75 -22.75 17.76
CA VAL A 123 -7.90 -23.87 16.82
C VAL A 123 -7.44 -25.18 17.46
N GLY A 124 -6.32 -25.17 18.18
CA GLY A 124 -5.81 -26.34 18.91
C GLY A 124 -6.81 -26.85 19.95
N LYS A 125 -7.35 -25.95 20.78
CA LYS A 125 -8.36 -26.28 21.81
C LYS A 125 -9.63 -26.84 21.19
N LEU A 126 -10.18 -26.18 20.17
CA LEU A 126 -11.42 -26.59 19.50
C LEU A 126 -11.25 -27.91 18.75
N LYS A 127 -10.07 -28.20 18.20
CA LYS A 127 -9.77 -29.52 17.60
C LYS A 127 -9.79 -30.64 18.64
N ILE A 128 -9.20 -30.41 19.82
CA ILE A 128 -9.21 -31.39 20.91
C ILE A 128 -10.65 -31.64 21.37
N GLU A 129 -11.43 -30.59 21.59
CA GLU A 129 -12.85 -30.68 21.98
C GLU A 129 -13.69 -31.41 20.92
N ALA A 130 -13.48 -31.12 19.63
CA ALA A 130 -14.16 -31.80 18.54
C ALA A 130 -13.82 -33.30 18.51
N VAL A 131 -12.58 -33.69 18.80
CA VAL A 131 -12.20 -35.11 18.92
C VAL A 131 -12.92 -35.77 20.10
N SER A 132 -12.96 -35.13 21.27
CA SER A 132 -13.69 -35.64 22.44
C SER A 132 -15.18 -35.84 22.15
N LEU A 133 -15.84 -34.85 21.52
CA LEU A 133 -17.24 -34.95 21.13
C LEU A 133 -17.49 -36.04 20.08
N LYS A 134 -16.55 -36.28 19.15
CA LYS A 134 -16.64 -37.40 18.19
C LYS A 134 -16.56 -38.75 18.89
N GLU A 135 -15.70 -38.87 19.90
CA GLU A 135 -15.62 -40.09 20.72
C GLU A 135 -16.88 -40.31 21.55
N GLU A 136 -17.42 -39.27 22.17
CA GLU A 136 -18.70 -39.33 22.90
C GLU A 136 -19.85 -39.71 21.98
N LEU A 137 -19.95 -39.09 20.80
CA LEU A 137 -20.96 -39.43 19.80
C LEU A 137 -20.86 -40.90 19.38
N ALA A 138 -19.64 -41.43 19.24
CA ALA A 138 -19.42 -42.84 18.95
C ALA A 138 -19.86 -43.75 20.11
N LYS A 139 -19.60 -43.36 21.37
CA LYS A 139 -20.06 -44.08 22.56
C LYS A 139 -21.58 -44.08 22.67
N LEU A 140 -22.25 -42.94 22.51
CA LEU A 140 -23.71 -42.81 22.53
C LEU A 140 -24.38 -43.67 21.46
N LYS A 141 -23.83 -43.67 20.23
CA LYS A 141 -24.31 -44.54 19.14
C LYS A 141 -24.16 -46.02 19.47
N LYS A 142 -23.03 -46.44 20.07
CA LYS A 142 -22.82 -47.84 20.50
C LYS A 142 -23.75 -48.24 21.64
N ALA A 143 -24.03 -47.32 22.56
CA ALA A 143 -24.93 -47.53 23.69
C ALA A 143 -26.42 -47.49 23.31
N LYS A 144 -26.77 -47.16 22.05
CA LYS A 144 -28.15 -46.93 21.59
C LYS A 144 -28.88 -45.90 22.46
N ALA A 145 -28.17 -44.82 22.80
CA ALA A 145 -28.70 -43.66 23.52
C ALA A 145 -29.89 -43.02 22.78
N SER A 146 -30.64 -42.15 23.45
CA SER A 146 -31.82 -41.53 22.85
C SER A 146 -31.45 -40.62 21.67
N GLU A 147 -32.37 -40.43 20.73
CA GLU A 147 -32.15 -39.52 19.60
C GLU A 147 -31.95 -38.07 20.09
N GLU A 148 -32.57 -37.68 21.21
CA GLU A 148 -32.32 -36.37 21.83
C GLU A 148 -30.87 -36.24 22.34
N GLU A 149 -30.27 -37.28 22.91
CA GLU A 149 -28.89 -37.25 23.40
C GLU A 149 -27.88 -37.21 22.25
N ILE A 150 -28.11 -38.01 21.21
CA ILE A 150 -27.28 -38.06 20.01
C ILE A 150 -27.34 -36.73 19.25
N SER A 151 -28.53 -36.14 19.10
CA SER A 151 -28.71 -34.86 18.41
C SER A 151 -28.07 -33.70 19.18
N LYS A 152 -28.15 -33.67 20.52
CA LYS A 152 -27.44 -32.69 21.35
C LYS A 152 -25.92 -32.77 21.17
N CYS A 153 -25.35 -33.98 21.23
CA CYS A 153 -23.92 -34.18 21.04
C CYS A 153 -23.47 -33.77 19.62
N ARG A 154 -24.27 -34.09 18.60
CA ARG A 154 -24.01 -33.63 17.22
C ARG A 154 -24.06 -32.11 17.10
N ALA A 155 -25.08 -31.47 17.67
CA ALA A 155 -25.21 -30.01 17.64
C ALA A 155 -24.02 -29.33 18.34
N ALA A 156 -23.57 -29.85 19.48
CA ALA A 156 -22.36 -29.38 20.14
C ALA A 156 -21.12 -29.54 19.26
N LEU A 157 -20.96 -30.69 18.60
CA LEU A 157 -19.86 -30.93 17.66
C LEU A 157 -19.87 -29.93 16.49
N ASP A 158 -21.03 -29.70 15.88
CA ASP A 158 -21.17 -28.76 14.76
C ASP A 158 -20.80 -27.33 15.16
N VAL A 159 -21.17 -26.91 16.38
CA VAL A 159 -20.80 -25.60 16.95
C VAL A 159 -19.29 -25.49 17.12
N VAL A 160 -18.64 -26.48 17.72
CA VAL A 160 -17.18 -26.50 17.94
C VAL A 160 -16.41 -26.54 16.62
N GLU A 161 -16.83 -27.36 15.66
CA GLU A 161 -16.18 -27.43 14.33
C GLU A 161 -16.38 -26.15 13.52
N ARG A 162 -17.53 -25.48 13.66
CA ARG A 162 -17.74 -24.16 13.07
C ARG A 162 -16.81 -23.12 13.71
N ALA A 163 -16.75 -23.05 15.04
CA ALA A 163 -15.85 -22.14 15.74
C ALA A 163 -14.38 -22.38 15.35
N GLY A 164 -13.98 -23.64 15.21
CA GLY A 164 -12.61 -24.01 14.79
C GLY A 164 -12.28 -23.53 13.38
N ARG A 165 -13.24 -23.62 12.45
CA ARG A 165 -13.07 -23.07 11.08
C ARG A 165 -12.99 -21.54 11.08
N GLU A 166 -13.81 -20.87 11.89
CA GLU A 166 -13.77 -19.41 12.02
C GLU A 166 -12.44 -18.92 12.62
N ALA A 167 -11.92 -19.60 13.66
CA ALA A 167 -10.62 -19.29 14.24
C ALA A 167 -9.47 -19.51 13.24
N GLN A 168 -9.50 -20.62 12.49
CA GLN A 168 -8.52 -20.88 11.43
C GLN A 168 -8.58 -19.80 10.34
N ALA A 169 -9.77 -19.41 9.90
CA ALA A 169 -9.95 -18.37 8.89
C ALA A 169 -9.37 -17.02 9.35
N LYS A 170 -9.46 -16.68 10.64
CA LYS A 170 -8.82 -15.49 11.21
C LYS A 170 -7.29 -15.56 11.11
N ALA A 171 -6.69 -16.69 11.49
CA ALA A 171 -5.24 -16.88 11.37
C ALA A 171 -4.79 -16.81 9.90
N ASP A 172 -5.50 -17.46 8.98
CA ASP A 172 -5.19 -17.45 7.55
C ASP A 172 -5.32 -16.05 6.95
N ALA A 173 -6.28 -15.25 7.40
CA ALA A 173 -6.44 -13.86 6.97
C ALA A 173 -5.25 -12.98 7.41
N ILE A 174 -4.71 -13.20 8.61
CA ILE A 174 -3.52 -12.50 9.10
C ILE A 174 -2.29 -12.89 8.26
N ASP A 175 -2.10 -14.18 7.98
CA ASP A 175 -1.00 -14.64 7.12
C ASP A 175 -1.11 -14.05 5.71
N ALA A 176 -2.29 -14.12 5.09
CA ALA A 176 -2.53 -13.53 3.77
C ALA A 176 -2.25 -12.02 3.75
N ALA A 177 -2.71 -11.28 4.78
CA ALA A 177 -2.46 -9.85 4.91
C ALA A 177 -0.97 -9.53 5.07
N CYS A 178 -0.13 -10.45 5.56
CA CYS A 178 1.32 -10.26 5.60
C CYS A 178 1.92 -10.11 4.19
N TYR A 179 1.36 -10.79 3.19
CA TYR A 179 1.82 -10.76 1.81
C TYR A 179 1.14 -9.70 0.94
N ASP A 180 0.24 -8.90 1.51
CA ASP A 180 -0.29 -7.73 0.81
C ASP A 180 0.82 -6.67 0.66
N LEU A 181 1.37 -6.59 -0.55
CA LEU A 181 2.42 -5.66 -0.95
C LEU A 181 1.87 -4.30 -1.38
N LYS A 182 0.61 -3.96 -1.03
CA LYS A 182 0.03 -2.65 -1.34
C LYS A 182 0.99 -1.55 -0.90
N ALA A 183 1.53 -0.86 -1.90
CA ALA A 183 2.52 0.18 -1.71
C ALA A 183 1.82 1.43 -1.16
N VAL A 184 1.74 1.52 0.17
CA VAL A 184 1.49 2.79 0.85
C VAL A 184 2.87 3.37 1.14
N ASN A 185 3.18 4.50 0.53
CA ASN A 185 4.40 5.25 0.79
C ASN A 185 4.27 5.99 2.12
N PRO A 186 4.91 5.55 3.22
CA PRO A 186 4.80 6.20 4.51
C PRO A 186 5.57 7.54 4.56
N ARG A 187 6.38 7.81 3.54
CA ARG A 187 7.22 9.00 3.39
C ARG A 187 6.66 9.98 2.35
N ALA A 188 5.48 9.70 1.79
CA ALA A 188 4.85 10.61 0.85
C ALA A 188 4.58 11.95 1.54
N ARG A 189 5.14 13.03 1.00
CA ARG A 189 4.73 14.38 1.40
C ARG A 189 3.32 14.63 0.89
N VAL A 190 2.39 14.77 1.83
CA VAL A 190 1.03 15.19 1.51
C VAL A 190 1.01 16.71 1.55
N GLU A 191 0.97 17.34 0.39
CA GLU A 191 0.57 18.75 0.29
C GLU A 191 -0.94 18.82 0.54
N GLN A 192 -1.32 18.90 1.81
CA GLN A 192 -2.69 19.13 2.20
C GLN A 192 -2.95 20.62 2.25
N ASP A 193 -4.02 21.08 1.59
CA ASP A 193 -4.52 22.43 1.78
C ASP A 193 -4.98 22.58 3.23
N THR A 194 -4.25 23.39 4.00
CA THR A 194 -4.55 23.64 5.42
C THR A 194 -5.49 24.82 5.61
N ARG A 195 -5.96 25.45 4.53
CA ARG A 195 -6.87 26.60 4.63
C ARG A 195 -8.18 26.21 5.30
N THR A 196 -8.68 27.07 6.16
CA THR A 196 -10.04 26.94 6.70
C THR A 196 -11.08 27.21 5.61
N THR A 197 -12.32 26.79 5.84
CA THR A 197 -13.43 27.07 4.93
C THR A 197 -13.57 28.58 4.68
N GLU A 198 -13.40 29.38 5.73
CA GLU A 198 -13.45 30.84 5.68
C GLU A 198 -12.32 31.43 4.82
N GLU A 199 -11.09 30.94 4.98
CA GLU A 199 -9.93 31.37 4.18
C GLU A 199 -10.10 30.98 2.71
N VAL A 200 -10.70 29.83 2.42
CA VAL A 200 -11.04 29.42 1.05
C VAL A 200 -12.09 30.35 0.46
N LEU A 201 -13.16 30.68 1.19
CA LEU A 201 -14.20 31.61 0.73
C LEU A 201 -13.63 33.02 0.49
N GLU A 202 -12.75 33.50 1.36
CA GLU A 202 -12.09 34.79 1.20
C GLU A 202 -11.17 34.79 -0.03
N SER A 203 -10.41 33.71 -0.24
CA SER A 203 -9.61 33.51 -1.45
C SER A 203 -10.48 33.55 -2.70
N ILE A 204 -11.62 32.86 -2.71
CA ILE A 204 -12.57 32.88 -3.84
C ILE A 204 -13.06 34.30 -4.09
N ALA A 205 -13.49 35.02 -3.04
CA ALA A 205 -13.97 36.39 -3.18
C ALA A 205 -12.89 37.34 -3.71
N LYS A 206 -11.63 37.17 -3.28
CA LYS A 206 -10.49 37.97 -3.77
C LYS A 206 -10.21 37.73 -5.25
N HIS A 207 -10.21 36.46 -5.67
CA HIS A 207 -10.04 36.13 -7.10
C HIS A 207 -11.21 36.62 -7.93
N GLY A 208 -12.45 36.55 -7.41
CA GLY A 208 -13.65 37.13 -8.04
C GLY A 208 -13.48 38.62 -8.36
N ARG A 209 -13.03 39.42 -7.38
CA ARG A 209 -12.76 40.85 -7.60
C ARG A 209 -11.70 41.11 -8.67
N THR A 210 -10.69 40.23 -8.78
CA THR A 210 -9.66 40.33 -9.81
C THR A 210 -10.24 40.06 -11.20
N VAL A 211 -11.10 39.06 -11.32
CA VAL A 211 -11.82 38.75 -12.56
C VAL A 211 -12.75 39.89 -12.95
N ASP A 212 -13.53 40.43 -12.01
CA ASP A 212 -14.43 41.57 -12.26
C ASP A 212 -13.66 42.79 -12.78
N GLY A 213 -12.51 43.10 -12.17
CA GLY A 213 -11.62 44.17 -12.63
C GLY A 213 -11.08 43.93 -14.04
N ALA A 214 -10.67 42.71 -14.36
CA ALA A 214 -10.21 42.35 -15.69
C ALA A 214 -11.32 42.47 -16.75
N LEU A 215 -12.55 42.04 -16.43
CA LEU A 215 -13.71 42.16 -17.31
C LEU A 215 -14.12 43.62 -17.53
N ALA A 216 -14.08 44.46 -16.50
CA ALA A 216 -14.36 45.88 -16.63
C ALA A 216 -13.35 46.57 -17.56
N ARG A 217 -12.07 46.26 -17.40
CA ARG A 217 -11.00 46.78 -18.28
C ARG A 217 -11.19 46.31 -19.72
N LEU A 218 -11.57 45.05 -19.93
CA LEU A 218 -11.85 44.53 -21.27
C LEU A 218 -13.02 45.28 -21.94
N LYS A 219 -14.09 45.56 -21.19
CA LYS A 219 -15.23 46.36 -21.70
C LYS A 219 -14.80 47.75 -22.14
N GLN A 220 -14.00 48.44 -21.32
CA GLN A 220 -13.47 49.77 -21.68
C GLN A 220 -12.65 49.74 -22.98
N LEU A 221 -11.78 48.74 -23.15
CA LEU A 221 -10.98 48.59 -24.37
C LEU A 221 -11.84 48.26 -25.61
N MET A 222 -12.95 47.54 -25.42
CA MET A 222 -13.89 47.25 -26.51
C MET A 222 -14.71 48.49 -26.89
N ASP A 223 -15.12 49.28 -25.90
CA ASP A 223 -15.85 50.54 -26.13
C ASP A 223 -14.95 51.63 -26.76
N GLU A 224 -13.65 51.64 -26.45
CA GLU A 224 -12.64 52.51 -27.07
C GLU A 224 -12.24 52.09 -28.50
N SER A 225 -12.58 50.87 -28.91
CA SER A 225 -12.29 50.33 -30.25
C SER A 225 -13.47 50.44 -31.24
N GLN A 226 -14.57 51.09 -30.83
CA GLN A 226 -15.70 51.47 -31.69
C GLN A 226 -15.64 52.95 -32.08
#